data_AF-A0A9D1ZZW6-F1
#
_entry.id   AF-A0A9D1ZZW6-F1
#
_cell.length_a   1.000
_cell.length_b   1.000
_cell.length_c   1.000
_cell.angle_alpha   90.00
_cell.angle_beta   90.00
_cell.angle_gamma   90.00
#
_symmetry.space_group_name_H-M   'P 1'
#
loop_
_entity.id
_entity.type
_entity.pdbx_description
1 polymer ?
#
loop_
_entity_poly.entity_id
_entity_poly.type
_entity_poly.pdbx_seq_one_letter_code
_entity_poly.pdbx_strand_id
1 'polypeptide(L)'
;MTDTFHAKNPVYPLFGFFAALLIFAAGLATAKHTEGMWYLLGVWVWFLLFGYWRSCLVIIPFAAVFSGIFAGITYLSSHETAATLAAVSRSVAVCLAVLPGLSLPAVKLTRNLSGLHVPRSITLGMMIVLSFAPLLGREIKRIREAMRTRGAGSLLNPKVFYRALLVPFAARLVNISDTLSLSVETRGFCTGKAPYTVYHPVKCTARDVIFLLGLVAGSVAVIVFCFI
;
A
#
# COMPACT_ATOMS: atom_id res chain seq x y z
N MET A 1 1.48 10.80 11.57
CA MET A 1 0.40 11.57 10.91
C MET A 1 -0.02 10.83 9.64
N THR A 2 -0.50 9.60 9.79
CA THR A 2 -1.01 8.76 8.69
C THR A 2 -2.11 7.83 9.19
N ASP A 3 -2.91 8.27 10.17
CA ASP A 3 -3.96 7.45 10.77
C ASP A 3 -5.35 7.68 10.14
N THR A 4 -5.47 8.58 9.17
CA THR A 4 -6.76 8.99 8.59
C THR A 4 -7.34 8.04 7.54
N PHE A 5 -6.53 7.12 7.01
CA PHE A 5 -6.91 6.22 5.91
C PHE A 5 -7.09 4.75 6.31
N HIS A 6 -6.88 4.40 7.58
CA HIS A 6 -6.96 3.01 8.01
C HIS A 6 -8.41 2.56 8.23
N ALA A 7 -8.79 1.48 7.57
CA ALA A 7 -10.07 0.81 7.79
C ALA A 7 -10.20 0.40 9.26
N LYS A 8 -11.38 0.60 9.85
CA LYS A 8 -11.69 0.31 11.26
C LYS A 8 -11.45 -1.18 11.60
N ASN A 9 -11.58 -2.06 10.60
CA ASN A 9 -11.25 -3.49 10.64
C ASN A 9 -10.50 -3.88 9.35
N PRO A 10 -9.17 -3.78 9.28
CA PRO A 10 -8.45 -4.17 8.08
C PRO A 10 -8.38 -5.69 7.99
N VAL A 11 -8.64 -6.20 6.79
CA VAL A 11 -8.54 -7.64 6.46
C VAL A 11 -7.13 -8.16 6.72
N TYR A 12 -6.99 -9.45 6.96
CA TYR A 12 -5.68 -10.10 7.07
C TYR A 12 -4.79 -9.73 5.87
N PRO A 13 -3.58 -9.21 6.08
CA PRO A 13 -2.81 -8.56 5.01
C PRO A 13 -2.35 -9.53 3.92
N LEU A 14 -2.19 -10.82 4.21
CA LEU A 14 -1.96 -11.82 3.16
C LEU A 14 -3.17 -11.98 2.26
N PHE A 15 -4.39 -12.03 2.82
CA PHE A 15 -5.61 -12.12 2.03
C PHE A 15 -5.84 -10.86 1.20
N GLY A 16 -5.46 -9.68 1.68
CA GLY A 16 -5.47 -8.47 0.87
C GLY A 16 -4.49 -8.52 -0.31
N PHE A 17 -3.30 -9.09 -0.13
CA PHE A 17 -2.35 -9.30 -1.22
C PHE A 17 -2.87 -10.31 -2.26
N PHE A 18 -3.42 -11.44 -1.82
CA PHE A 18 -4.07 -12.41 -2.70
C PHE A 18 -5.27 -11.83 -3.44
N ALA A 19 -6.11 -11.04 -2.75
CA ALA A 19 -7.23 -10.34 -3.36
C ALA A 19 -6.76 -9.37 -4.46
N ALA A 20 -5.71 -8.58 -4.19
CA ALA A 20 -5.14 -7.67 -5.19
C ALA A 20 -4.64 -8.42 -6.44
N LEU A 21 -3.93 -9.53 -6.24
CA LEU A 21 -3.41 -10.36 -7.34
C LEU A 21 -4.56 -10.99 -8.15
N LEU A 22 -5.59 -11.51 -7.47
CA LEU A 22 -6.77 -12.08 -8.12
C LEU A 22 -7.55 -11.04 -8.94
N ILE A 23 -7.78 -9.85 -8.39
CA ILE A 23 -8.48 -8.76 -9.09
C ILE A 23 -7.69 -8.33 -10.32
N PHE A 24 -6.37 -8.19 -10.19
CA PHE A 24 -5.49 -7.83 -11.31
C PHE A 24 -5.48 -8.90 -12.40
N ALA A 25 -5.29 -10.17 -12.04
CA ALA A 25 -5.24 -11.27 -13.00
C ALA A 25 -6.59 -11.48 -13.70
N ALA A 26 -7.69 -11.50 -12.94
CA ALA A 26 -9.04 -11.65 -13.49
C ALA A 26 -9.41 -10.45 -14.38
N GLY A 27 -9.16 -9.23 -13.92
CA GLY A 27 -9.46 -8.02 -14.70
C GLY A 27 -8.65 -7.89 -15.99
N LEU A 28 -7.42 -8.42 -16.02
CA LEU A 28 -6.63 -8.47 -17.26
C LEU A 28 -7.10 -9.58 -18.21
N ALA A 29 -7.47 -10.74 -17.69
CA ALA A 29 -7.95 -11.88 -18.47
C ALA A 29 -9.30 -11.60 -19.14
N THR A 30 -10.22 -10.93 -18.45
CA THR A 30 -11.58 -10.64 -18.93
C THR A 30 -11.65 -9.35 -19.75
N ALA A 31 -10.52 -8.69 -20.02
CA ALA A 31 -10.48 -7.35 -20.59
C ALA A 31 -11.05 -7.24 -22.02
N LYS A 32 -11.07 -8.34 -22.78
CA LYS A 32 -11.61 -8.37 -24.15
C LYS A 32 -13.13 -8.50 -24.22
N HIS A 33 -13.78 -8.93 -23.14
CA HIS A 33 -15.21 -9.23 -23.13
C HIS A 33 -15.98 -8.16 -22.34
N THR A 34 -17.19 -7.85 -22.78
CA THR A 34 -18.10 -6.87 -22.13
C THR A 34 -18.41 -7.23 -20.68
N GLU A 35 -18.34 -8.52 -20.35
CA GLU A 35 -18.55 -9.08 -19.01
C GLU A 35 -17.50 -8.65 -17.97
N GLY A 36 -16.31 -8.24 -18.43
CA GLY A 36 -15.27 -7.74 -17.54
C GLY A 36 -15.68 -6.46 -16.79
N MET A 37 -16.57 -5.65 -17.37
CA MET A 37 -17.02 -4.41 -16.74
C MET A 37 -18.03 -4.67 -15.60
N TRP A 38 -18.90 -5.66 -15.76
CA TRP A 38 -19.81 -6.12 -14.71
C TRP A 38 -19.06 -6.74 -13.53
N TYR A 39 -18.01 -7.51 -13.81
CA TYR A 39 -17.11 -8.04 -12.77
C TYR A 39 -16.48 -6.91 -11.93
N LEU A 40 -15.92 -5.89 -12.59
CA LEU A 40 -15.26 -4.78 -11.90
C LEU A 40 -16.24 -3.97 -11.05
N LEU A 41 -17.47 -3.75 -11.53
CA LEU A 41 -18.55 -3.17 -10.74
C LEU A 41 -18.92 -4.04 -9.54
N GLY A 42 -19.03 -5.36 -9.73
CA GLY A 42 -19.30 -6.32 -8.65
C GLY A 42 -18.20 -6.31 -7.58
N VAL A 43 -16.92 -6.29 -7.99
CA VAL A 43 -15.77 -6.16 -7.09
C VAL A 43 -15.83 -4.83 -6.33
N TRP A 44 -16.17 -3.73 -7.00
CA TRP A 44 -16.28 -2.42 -6.36
C TRP A 44 -17.39 -2.38 -5.31
N VAL A 45 -18.57 -2.93 -5.61
CA VAL A 45 -19.68 -3.08 -4.66
C VAL A 45 -19.29 -3.99 -3.49
N TRP A 46 -18.56 -5.07 -3.76
CA TRP A 46 -18.06 -5.98 -2.73
C TRP A 46 -17.12 -5.26 -1.74
N PHE A 47 -16.22 -4.40 -2.23
CA PHE A 47 -15.39 -3.57 -1.36
C PHE A 47 -16.20 -2.58 -0.51
N LEU A 48 -17.27 -2.01 -1.06
CA LEU A 48 -18.18 -1.13 -0.30
C LEU A 48 -18.91 -1.89 0.81
N LEU A 49 -19.41 -3.09 0.54
CA LEU A 49 -20.11 -3.95 1.52
C LEU A 49 -19.22 -4.32 2.71
N PHE A 50 -17.93 -4.56 2.48
CA PHE A 50 -16.97 -4.88 3.54
C PHE A 50 -16.43 -3.66 4.31
N GLY A 51 -16.97 -2.46 4.04
CA GLY A 51 -16.70 -1.27 4.84
C GLY A 51 -15.47 -0.47 4.42
N TYR A 52 -14.93 -0.68 3.21
CA TYR A 52 -13.82 0.10 2.65
C TYR A 52 -14.26 1.45 2.04
N TRP A 53 -15.35 2.05 2.55
CA TRP A 53 -15.97 3.27 2.01
C TRP A 53 -14.98 4.42 1.79
N ARG A 54 -14.08 4.66 2.76
CA ARG A 54 -13.09 5.76 2.65
C ARG A 54 -12.04 5.52 1.57
N SER A 55 -11.54 4.29 1.46
CA SER A 55 -10.53 3.94 0.44
C SER A 55 -11.15 3.95 -0.96
N CYS A 56 -12.40 3.50 -1.10
CA CYS A 56 -13.14 3.58 -2.36
C CYS A 56 -13.38 5.03 -2.78
N LEU A 57 -13.81 5.92 -1.88
CA LEU A 57 -14.05 7.33 -2.25
C LEU A 57 -12.78 8.06 -2.69
N VAL A 58 -11.63 7.77 -2.08
CA VAL A 58 -10.36 8.40 -2.47
C VAL A 58 -9.89 7.93 -3.84
N ILE A 59 -10.17 6.68 -4.24
CA ILE A 59 -9.70 6.17 -5.53
C ILE A 59 -10.57 6.63 -6.70
N ILE A 60 -11.85 6.96 -6.51
CA ILE A 60 -12.76 7.37 -7.60
C ILE A 60 -12.18 8.48 -8.49
N PRO A 61 -11.73 9.64 -7.96
CA PRO A 61 -11.21 10.71 -8.81
C PRO A 61 -9.93 10.29 -9.53
N PHE A 62 -9.07 9.51 -8.86
CA PHE A 62 -7.84 9.02 -9.47
C PHE A 62 -8.12 8.01 -10.59
N ALA A 63 -9.03 7.07 -10.35
CA ALA A 63 -9.45 6.07 -11.32
C ALA A 63 -10.11 6.73 -12.54
N ALA A 64 -10.99 7.73 -12.33
CA ALA A 64 -11.66 8.44 -13.42
C ALA A 64 -10.67 9.20 -14.33
N VAL A 65 -9.70 9.91 -13.75
CA VAL A 65 -8.68 10.62 -14.52
C VAL A 65 -7.77 9.63 -15.25
N PHE A 66 -7.32 8.58 -14.56
CA PHE A 66 -6.43 7.57 -15.13
C PHE A 66 -7.11 6.81 -16.28
N SER A 67 -8.35 6.32 -16.08
CA SER A 67 -9.11 5.64 -17.13
C SER A 67 -9.46 6.56 -18.28
N GLY A 68 -9.74 7.85 -18.01
CA GLY A 68 -10.02 8.85 -19.04
C GLY A 68 -8.83 9.11 -19.97
N ILE A 69 -7.61 9.20 -19.41
CA ILE A 69 -6.38 9.37 -20.19
C ILE A 69 -6.14 8.16 -21.08
N PHE A 70 -6.24 6.95 -20.54
CA PHE A 70 -6.07 5.72 -21.32
C PHE A 70 -7.17 5.55 -22.39
N ALA A 71 -8.42 5.93 -22.08
CA ALA A 71 -9.51 5.92 -23.06
C ALA A 71 -9.23 6.87 -24.22
N GLY A 72 -8.78 8.10 -23.92
CA GLY A 72 -8.50 9.13 -24.93
C GLY A 72 -7.36 8.73 -25.87
N ILE A 73 -6.25 8.21 -25.33
CA ILE A 73 -5.12 7.73 -26.14
C ILE A 73 -5.56 6.58 -27.06
N THR A 74 -6.30 5.61 -26.53
CA THR A 74 -6.74 4.45 -27.31
C THR A 74 -7.77 4.83 -28.38
N TYR A 75 -8.65 5.79 -28.11
CA TYR A 75 -9.66 6.26 -29.05
C TYR A 75 -9.04 6.99 -30.25
N LEU A 76 -8.03 7.84 -29.99
CA LEU A 76 -7.27 8.52 -31.05
C LEU A 76 -6.46 7.56 -31.91
N SER A 77 -6.01 6.43 -31.36
CA SER A 77 -5.16 5.48 -32.07
C SER A 77 -5.93 4.47 -32.91
N SER A 78 -7.05 3.95 -32.41
CA SER A 78 -7.72 2.78 -33.01
C SER A 78 -9.08 3.10 -33.61
N HIS A 79 -9.71 4.23 -33.28
CA HIS A 79 -11.10 4.60 -33.65
C HIS A 79 -12.19 3.54 -33.36
N GLU A 80 -11.82 2.40 -32.77
CA GLU A 80 -12.68 1.26 -32.50
C GLU A 80 -13.12 1.26 -31.02
N THR A 81 -14.43 1.25 -30.80
CA THR A 81 -15.04 1.35 -29.46
C THR A 81 -14.81 0.12 -28.60
N ALA A 82 -14.60 -1.06 -29.22
CA ALA A 82 -14.27 -2.27 -28.49
C ALA A 82 -12.87 -2.21 -27.86
N ALA A 83 -11.89 -1.66 -28.58
CA ALA A 83 -10.52 -1.51 -28.09
C ALA A 83 -10.43 -0.49 -26.95
N THR A 84 -11.20 0.61 -27.03
CA THR A 84 -11.23 1.63 -25.97
C THR A 84 -11.88 1.11 -24.70
N LEU A 85 -12.99 0.37 -24.80
CA LEU A 85 -13.62 -0.29 -23.65
C LEU A 85 -12.68 -1.30 -22.98
N ALA A 86 -11.91 -2.06 -23.77
CA ALA A 86 -10.91 -2.98 -23.25
C ALA A 86 -9.71 -2.26 -22.57
N ALA A 87 -9.33 -1.07 -23.04
CA ALA A 87 -8.30 -0.28 -22.38
C ALA A 87 -8.80 0.30 -21.05
N VAL A 88 -10.05 0.77 -21.02
CA VAL A 88 -10.69 1.28 -19.80
C VAL A 88 -10.82 0.17 -18.75
N SER A 89 -11.32 -1.01 -19.12
CA SER A 89 -11.48 -2.14 -18.19
C SER A 89 -10.16 -2.54 -17.53
N ARG A 90 -9.05 -2.57 -18.27
CA ARG A 90 -7.71 -2.82 -17.72
C ARG A 90 -7.27 -1.73 -16.76
N SER A 91 -7.44 -0.47 -17.14
CA SER A 91 -7.05 0.66 -16.28
C SER A 91 -7.82 0.67 -14.96
N VAL A 92 -9.12 0.37 -14.99
CA VAL A 92 -9.97 0.27 -13.80
C VAL A 92 -9.58 -0.94 -12.96
N ALA A 93 -9.29 -2.10 -13.58
CA ALA A 93 -8.81 -3.28 -12.87
C ALA A 93 -7.52 -3.01 -12.09
N VAL A 94 -6.57 -2.28 -12.68
CA VAL A 94 -5.33 -1.88 -11.99
C VAL A 94 -5.64 -0.97 -10.80
N CYS A 95 -6.51 0.04 -10.98
CA CYS A 95 -6.88 0.93 -9.88
C CYS A 95 -7.57 0.17 -8.73
N LEU A 96 -8.45 -0.80 -9.03
CA LEU A 96 -9.12 -1.63 -8.03
C LEU A 96 -8.16 -2.61 -7.34
N ALA A 97 -7.18 -3.17 -8.05
CA ALA A 97 -6.18 -4.06 -7.46
C ALA A 97 -5.29 -3.35 -6.41
N VAL A 98 -5.13 -2.03 -6.51
CA VAL A 98 -4.36 -1.24 -5.53
C VAL A 98 -5.13 -0.99 -4.23
N LEU A 99 -6.47 -1.11 -4.24
CA LEU A 99 -7.33 -0.82 -3.07
C LEU A 99 -6.96 -1.61 -1.80
N PRO A 100 -6.79 -2.95 -1.84
CA PRO A 100 -6.34 -3.70 -0.67
C PRO A 100 -5.03 -3.15 -0.11
N GLY A 101 -4.06 -2.81 -0.96
CA GLY A 101 -2.77 -2.26 -0.55
C GLY A 101 -2.87 -0.93 0.18
N LEU A 102 -3.71 -0.01 -0.30
CA LEU A 102 -3.93 1.30 0.35
C LEU A 102 -4.67 1.17 1.69
N SER A 103 -5.55 0.18 1.81
CA SER A 103 -6.37 0.00 3.00
C SER A 103 -5.62 -0.66 4.17
N LEU A 104 -4.53 -1.37 3.88
CA LEU A 104 -3.75 -2.13 4.85
C LEU A 104 -2.61 -1.28 5.45
N PRO A 105 -2.54 -1.14 6.79
CA PRO A 105 -1.37 -0.54 7.42
C PRO A 105 -0.12 -1.43 7.23
N ALA A 106 0.97 -0.84 6.75
CA ALA A 106 2.26 -1.50 6.56
C ALA A 106 2.78 -2.18 7.86
N VAL A 107 2.41 -1.65 9.03
CA VAL A 107 2.74 -2.22 10.34
C VAL A 107 2.05 -3.58 10.57
N LYS A 108 0.83 -3.80 10.06
CA LYS A 108 0.16 -5.11 10.17
C LYS A 108 0.74 -6.13 9.18
N LEU A 109 1.19 -5.66 8.02
CA LEU A 109 1.89 -6.50 7.03
C LEU A 109 3.23 -7.01 7.57
N THR A 110 4.06 -6.12 8.11
CA THR A 110 5.35 -6.50 8.74
C THR A 110 5.17 -7.48 9.89
N ARG A 111 4.16 -7.27 10.74
CA ARG A 111 3.82 -8.22 11.81
C ARG A 111 3.40 -9.59 11.27
N ASN A 112 2.65 -9.65 10.17
CA ASN A 112 2.32 -10.92 9.53
C ASN A 112 3.54 -11.62 8.94
N LEU A 113 4.43 -10.88 8.29
CA LEU A 113 5.69 -11.42 7.79
C LEU A 113 6.56 -12.00 8.92
N SER A 114 6.53 -11.41 10.12
CA SER A 114 7.21 -11.98 11.29
C SER A 114 6.64 -13.32 11.77
N GLY A 115 5.39 -13.64 11.42
CA GLY A 115 4.81 -14.97 11.63
C GLY A 115 5.14 -15.98 10.52
N LEU A 116 5.54 -15.50 9.34
CA LEU A 116 5.84 -16.33 8.16
C LEU A 116 7.33 -16.67 8.05
N HIS A 117 7.96 -17.25 9.08
CA HIS A 117 9.35 -17.74 9.05
C HIS A 117 10.42 -16.79 8.44
N VAL A 118 10.13 -15.48 8.28
CA VAL A 118 11.08 -14.49 7.77
C VAL A 118 12.13 -14.23 8.85
N PRO A 119 13.42 -14.12 8.50
CA PRO A 119 14.47 -13.85 9.48
C PRO A 119 14.16 -12.60 10.30
N ARG A 120 14.37 -12.74 11.62
CA ARG A 120 14.03 -11.74 12.64
C ARG A 120 14.69 -10.38 12.38
N SER A 121 15.89 -10.36 11.82
CA SER A 121 16.61 -9.13 11.48
C SER A 121 15.86 -8.26 10.48
N ILE A 122 15.28 -8.86 9.45
CA ILE A 122 14.54 -8.15 8.39
C ILE A 122 13.23 -7.58 8.93
N THR A 123 12.46 -8.40 9.66
CA THR A 123 11.14 -7.99 10.18
C THR A 123 11.26 -6.89 11.23
N LEU A 124 12.26 -6.99 12.12
CA LEU A 124 12.59 -5.95 13.09
C LEU A 124 13.02 -4.65 12.40
N GLY A 125 13.96 -4.74 11.46
CA GLY A 125 14.42 -3.59 10.69
C GLY A 125 13.27 -2.88 9.99
N MET A 126 12.35 -3.63 9.38
CA MET A 126 11.19 -3.05 8.70
C MET A 126 10.22 -2.39 9.69
N MET A 127 9.98 -2.97 10.86
CA MET A 127 9.16 -2.34 11.91
C MET A 127 9.81 -1.04 12.44
N ILE A 128 11.12 -1.06 12.67
CA ILE A 128 11.90 0.11 13.06
C ILE A 128 11.71 1.19 11.99
N VAL A 129 12.04 0.92 10.73
CA VAL A 129 11.89 1.89 9.62
C VAL A 129 10.47 2.47 9.54
N LEU A 130 9.43 1.64 9.64
CA LEU A 130 8.03 2.12 9.60
C LEU A 130 7.68 3.03 10.77
N SER A 131 8.19 2.75 11.97
CA SER A 131 7.97 3.57 13.16
C SER A 131 8.81 4.86 13.17
N PHE A 132 10.02 4.81 12.58
CA PHE A 132 10.96 5.91 12.53
C PHE A 132 10.72 6.84 11.34
N ALA A 133 10.17 6.38 10.22
CA ALA A 133 9.81 7.23 9.07
C ALA A 133 9.03 8.52 9.46
N PRO A 134 7.98 8.47 10.29
CA PRO A 134 7.30 9.69 10.74
C PRO A 134 8.12 10.54 11.72
N LEU A 135 9.10 9.97 12.42
CA LEU A 135 10.08 10.73 13.22
C LEU A 135 11.04 11.49 12.31
N LEU A 136 11.61 10.81 11.30
CA LEU A 136 12.53 11.40 10.33
C LEU A 136 11.86 12.51 9.51
N GLY A 137 10.60 12.33 9.11
CA GLY A 137 9.85 13.38 8.41
C GLY A 137 9.68 14.65 9.26
N ARG A 138 9.40 14.51 10.56
CA ARG A 138 9.34 15.65 11.50
C ARG A 138 10.69 16.32 11.67
N GLU A 139 11.74 15.52 11.65
CA GLU A 139 13.10 16.01 11.79
C GLU A 139 13.55 16.86 10.61
N ILE A 140 13.33 16.36 9.39
CA ILE A 140 13.57 17.10 8.15
C ILE A 140 12.78 18.41 8.15
N LYS A 141 11.54 18.40 8.63
CA LYS A 141 10.71 19.61 8.73
C LYS A 141 11.32 20.64 9.69
N ARG A 142 11.78 20.22 10.87
CA ARG A 142 12.44 21.10 11.85
C ARG A 142 13.74 21.70 11.32
N ILE A 143 14.59 20.90 10.68
CA ILE A 143 15.82 21.40 10.07
C ILE A 143 15.49 22.39 8.95
N ARG A 144 14.45 22.10 8.14
CA ARG A 144 13.97 23.02 7.10
C ARG A 144 13.46 24.34 7.67
N GLU A 145 12.72 24.32 8.76
CA GLU A 145 12.25 25.54 9.45
C GLU A 145 13.44 26.35 9.98
N ALA A 146 14.43 25.70 10.59
CA ALA A 146 15.66 26.35 11.06
C ALA A 146 16.54 26.92 9.91
N MET A 147 16.54 26.29 8.74
CA MET A 147 17.20 26.86 7.55
C MET A 147 16.45 28.09 7.04
N ARG A 148 15.11 28.08 7.08
CA ARG A 148 14.26 29.18 6.64
C ARG A 148 14.46 30.43 7.52
N THR A 149 14.63 30.27 8.84
CA THR A 149 14.92 31.40 9.74
C THR A 149 16.31 32.01 9.52
N ARG A 150 17.26 31.21 9.02
CA ARG A 150 18.63 31.67 8.68
C ARG A 150 18.76 32.30 7.29
N GLY A 151 17.65 32.54 6.58
CA GLY A 151 17.67 33.11 5.23
C GLY A 151 18.13 32.12 4.13
N ALA A 152 18.50 30.89 4.47
CA ALA A 152 18.94 29.84 3.55
C ALA A 152 17.77 28.96 3.08
N GLY A 153 16.67 29.59 2.66
CA GLY A 153 15.42 28.90 2.27
C GLY A 153 15.42 28.26 0.88
N SER A 154 16.43 28.54 0.04
CA SER A 154 16.47 28.03 -1.32
C SER A 154 16.94 26.58 -1.38
N LEU A 155 15.99 25.65 -1.44
CA LEU A 155 16.23 24.23 -1.74
C LEU A 155 16.76 24.00 -3.16
N LEU A 156 16.64 25.00 -4.04
CA LEU A 156 17.05 24.91 -5.44
C LEU A 156 18.57 24.98 -5.62
N ASN A 157 19.31 25.41 -4.58
CA ASN A 157 20.77 25.41 -4.60
C ASN A 157 21.31 24.09 -4.01
N PRO A 158 21.82 23.15 -4.82
CA PRO A 158 22.29 21.84 -4.34
C PRO A 158 23.43 21.95 -3.31
N LYS A 159 24.27 22.97 -3.42
CA LYS A 159 25.34 23.25 -2.43
C LYS A 159 24.79 23.61 -1.05
N VAL A 160 23.70 24.37 -1.00
CA VAL A 160 23.04 24.78 0.26
C VAL A 160 22.28 23.60 0.86
N PHE A 161 21.55 22.85 0.03
CA PHE A 161 20.84 21.65 0.47
C PHE A 161 21.77 20.62 1.12
N TYR A 162 22.93 20.32 0.52
CA TYR A 162 23.87 19.35 1.06
C TYR A 162 24.43 19.80 2.43
N ARG A 163 24.99 21.01 2.50
CA ARG A 163 25.65 21.48 3.73
C ARG A 163 24.66 21.84 4.85
N ALA A 164 23.52 22.43 4.51
CA ALA A 164 22.59 22.97 5.49
C ALA A 164 21.50 21.97 5.93
N LEU A 165 21.15 20.97 5.10
CA LEU A 165 20.17 19.92 5.45
C LEU A 165 20.83 18.55 5.68
N LEU A 166 21.58 18.03 4.72
CA LEU A 166 22.04 16.63 4.77
C LEU A 166 23.06 16.38 5.88
N VAL A 167 24.05 17.25 6.05
CA VAL A 167 25.06 17.10 7.11
C VAL A 167 24.44 17.06 8.52
N PRO A 168 23.61 18.03 8.95
CA PRO A 168 22.98 17.97 10.27
C PRO A 168 21.97 16.84 10.41
N PHE A 169 21.28 16.47 9.32
CA PHE A 169 20.35 15.33 9.33
C PHE A 169 21.11 14.00 9.52
N ALA A 170 22.22 13.79 8.82
CA ALA A 170 23.04 12.60 8.96
C ALA A 170 23.63 12.47 10.39
N ALA A 171 24.15 13.57 10.95
CA ALA A 171 24.63 13.57 12.33
C ALA A 171 23.52 13.20 13.33
N ARG A 172 22.29 13.70 13.11
CA ARG A 172 21.14 13.36 13.95
C ARG A 172 20.70 11.91 13.76
N LEU A 173 20.74 11.38 12.54
CA LEU A 173 20.44 9.98 12.26
C LEU A 173 21.38 9.02 12.99
N VAL A 174 22.69 9.31 12.98
CA VAL A 174 23.70 8.50 13.70
C VAL A 174 23.39 8.49 15.20
N ASN A 175 23.16 9.67 15.80
CA ASN A 175 22.84 9.76 17.22
C ASN A 175 21.53 9.02 17.58
N ILE A 176 20.50 9.11 16.74
CA ILE A 176 19.25 8.34 16.93
C ILE A 176 19.51 6.83 16.82
N SER A 177 20.36 6.40 15.89
CA SER A 177 20.72 4.99 15.74
C SER A 177 21.47 4.45 16.96
N ASP A 178 22.47 5.19 17.46
CA ASP A 178 23.26 4.79 18.62
C ASP A 178 22.40 4.70 19.88
N THR A 179 21.56 5.71 20.12
CA THR A 179 20.62 5.70 21.25
C THR A 179 19.60 4.56 21.13
N LEU A 180 19.12 4.25 19.92
CA LEU A 180 18.23 3.11 19.70
C LEU A 180 18.95 1.78 19.97
N SER A 181 20.18 1.60 19.50
CA SER A 181 20.97 0.38 19.73
C SER A 181 21.17 0.16 21.22
N LEU A 182 21.66 1.17 21.95
CA LEU A 182 21.86 1.11 23.40
C LEU A 182 20.53 0.85 24.14
N SER A 183 19.42 1.48 23.71
CA SER A 183 18.10 1.26 24.30
C SER A 183 17.60 -0.18 24.10
N VAL A 184 17.91 -0.78 22.95
CA VAL A 184 17.52 -2.15 22.60
C VAL A 184 18.39 -3.16 23.36
N GLU A 185 19.70 -2.91 23.47
CA GLU A 185 20.64 -3.74 24.23
C GLU A 185 20.33 -3.75 25.74
N THR A 186 20.06 -2.58 26.34
CA THR A 186 19.68 -2.47 27.77
C THR A 186 18.35 -3.14 28.11
N ARG A 187 17.48 -3.37 27.12
CA ARG A 187 16.23 -4.13 27.25
C ARG A 187 16.41 -5.64 27.04
N GLY A 188 17.65 -6.12 26.94
CA GLY A 188 17.96 -7.53 26.77
C GLY A 188 17.63 -8.08 25.38
N PHE A 189 17.63 -7.22 24.35
CA PHE A 189 17.36 -7.69 23.00
C PHE A 189 18.57 -8.45 22.44
N CYS A 190 18.45 -9.77 22.35
CA CYS A 190 19.44 -10.60 21.68
C CYS A 190 19.04 -10.85 20.22
N THR A 191 19.97 -10.62 19.30
CA THR A 191 19.84 -10.94 17.86
C THR A 191 19.92 -12.45 17.55
N GLY A 192 20.37 -13.26 18.51
CA GLY A 192 20.46 -14.72 18.40
C GLY A 192 19.12 -15.46 18.47
N LYS A 193 19.19 -16.81 18.52
CA LYS A 193 18.05 -17.74 18.63
C LYS A 193 17.39 -17.75 20.03
N ALA A 194 17.21 -16.58 20.64
CA ALA A 194 16.49 -16.46 21.90
C ALA A 194 14.97 -16.59 21.66
N PRO A 195 14.22 -17.25 22.57
CA PRO A 195 12.77 -17.32 22.48
C PRO A 195 12.18 -15.90 22.58
N TYR A 196 11.20 -15.59 21.73
CA TYR A 196 10.51 -14.31 21.71
C TYR A 196 9.00 -14.50 21.51
N THR A 197 8.22 -13.55 22.00
CA THR A 197 6.75 -13.56 21.88
C THR A 197 6.27 -12.32 21.16
N VAL A 198 5.31 -12.47 20.25
CA VAL A 198 4.68 -11.35 19.55
C VAL A 198 3.50 -10.84 20.38
N TYR A 199 3.61 -9.62 20.90
CA TYR A 199 2.60 -9.03 21.80
C TYR A 199 1.23 -8.80 21.13
N HIS A 200 1.23 -8.39 19.86
CA HIS A 200 0.00 -8.20 19.07
C HIS A 200 0.02 -9.11 17.83
N PRO A 201 -0.34 -10.39 17.98
CA PRO A 201 -0.47 -11.28 16.84
C PRO A 201 -1.65 -10.83 15.98
N VAL A 202 -1.45 -10.79 14.67
CA VAL A 202 -2.54 -10.59 13.72
C VAL A 202 -3.21 -11.94 13.54
N LYS A 203 -4.47 -12.07 13.97
CA LYS A 203 -5.24 -13.31 13.84
C LYS A 203 -6.12 -13.24 12.61
N CYS A 204 -6.24 -14.36 11.89
CA CYS A 204 -7.23 -14.50 10.84
C CYS A 204 -8.64 -14.43 11.45
N THR A 205 -9.49 -13.56 10.91
CA THR A 205 -10.89 -13.46 11.31
C THR A 205 -11.77 -14.16 10.28
N ALA A 206 -12.89 -14.78 10.69
CA ALA A 206 -13.81 -15.45 9.76
C ALA A 206 -14.32 -14.52 8.63
N ARG A 207 -14.46 -13.22 8.92
CA ARG A 207 -14.81 -12.19 7.92
C ARG A 207 -13.80 -12.11 6.78
N ASP A 208 -12.51 -12.31 7.06
CA ASP A 208 -11.44 -12.24 6.07
C ASP A 208 -11.51 -13.44 5.11
N VAL A 209 -11.89 -14.60 5.62
CA VAL A 209 -12.08 -15.82 4.83
C VAL A 209 -13.30 -15.68 3.92
N ILE A 210 -14.42 -15.16 4.44
CA ILE A 210 -15.62 -14.90 3.63
C ILE A 210 -15.32 -13.87 2.53
N PHE A 211 -14.56 -12.82 2.84
CA PHE A 211 -14.14 -11.83 1.87
C PHE A 211 -13.35 -12.44 0.71
N LEU A 212 -12.35 -13.27 1.02
CA LEU A 212 -11.52 -13.93 0.01
C LEU A 212 -12.32 -14.95 -0.80
N LEU A 213 -13.15 -15.77 -0.16
CA LEU A 213 -13.99 -16.76 -0.84
C LEU A 213 -14.96 -16.10 -1.82
N GLY A 214 -15.59 -14.99 -1.44
CA GLY A 214 -16.47 -14.23 -2.34
C GLY A 214 -15.74 -13.68 -3.56
N LEU A 215 -14.52 -13.16 -3.37
CA LEU A 215 -13.68 -12.69 -4.48
C LEU A 215 -13.25 -13.83 -5.41
N VAL A 216 -12.83 -14.97 -4.84
CA VAL A 216 -12.46 -16.16 -5.62
C VAL A 216 -13.66 -16.64 -6.43
N ALA A 217 -14.83 -16.81 -5.79
CA ALA A 217 -16.05 -17.23 -6.45
C ALA A 217 -16.45 -16.27 -7.59
N GLY A 218 -16.40 -14.96 -7.34
CA GLY A 218 -16.66 -13.95 -8.36
C GLY A 218 -15.68 -14.01 -9.53
N SER A 219 -14.38 -14.15 -9.25
CA SER A 219 -13.37 -14.25 -10.31
C SER A 219 -13.53 -15.52 -11.16
N VAL A 220 -13.82 -16.66 -10.53
CA VAL A 220 -14.05 -17.93 -11.23
C VAL A 220 -15.33 -17.87 -12.07
N ALA A 221 -16.42 -17.32 -11.53
CA ALA A 221 -17.68 -17.21 -12.24
C ALA A 221 -17.53 -16.41 -13.55
N VAL A 222 -16.79 -15.30 -13.52
CA VAL A 222 -16.59 -14.46 -14.70
C VAL A 222 -15.64 -15.11 -15.71
N ILE A 223 -14.60 -15.81 -15.24
CA ILE A 223 -13.74 -16.58 -16.15
C ILE A 223 -14.56 -17.68 -16.84
N VAL A 224 -15.35 -18.44 -16.10
CA VAL A 224 -16.19 -19.52 -16.66
C VAL A 224 -17.21 -18.95 -17.65
N PHE A 225 -17.90 -17.86 -17.31
CA PHE A 225 -18.87 -17.22 -18.19
C PHE A 225 -18.24 -16.61 -19.45
N CYS A 226 -16.97 -16.22 -19.39
CA CYS A 226 -16.21 -15.69 -20.52
C CYS A 226 -15.72 -16.78 -21.49
N PHE A 227 -15.56 -18.03 -21.00
CA PHE A 227 -15.02 -19.16 -21.77
C PHE A 227 -16.09 -20.13 -22.29
N ILE A 228 -17.36 -19.94 -21.90
CA ILE A 228 -18.54 -20.68 -22.41
C ILE A 228 -19.21 -19.83 -23.50
#